data_AF-A0A5M8RUE1-F1
#
_entry.id   AF-A0A5M8RUE1-F1
#
_cell.length_a   1.000
_cell.length_b   1.000
_cell.length_c   1.000
_cell.angle_alpha   90.00
_cell.angle_beta   90.00
_cell.angle_gamma   90.00
#
_symmetry.space_group_name_H-M   'P 1'
#
loop_
_entity.id
_entity.type
_entity.pdbx_description
1 polymer ?
#
loop_
_entity_poly.entity_id
_entity_poly.type
_entity_poly.pdbx_seq_one_letter_code
_entity_poly.pdbx_strand_id
1 'polypeptide(L)'
;MEITSDLTDFQIGKLQHAFGLDYSKKPYRNYYYCSERNNEWEDMCKKEYATINISGDGFIYSGSLKGLRTVFRKNVTRKYFESI
;
A
#
# COMPACT_ATOMS: atom_id res chain seq x y z
N MET A 1 -11.14 18.04 5.58
CA MET A 1 -10.07 17.47 6.42
C MET A 1 -9.04 16.92 5.47
N GLU A 2 -7.97 17.67 5.19
CA GLU A 2 -6.82 17.10 4.50
C GLU A 2 -6.20 16.09 5.45
N ILE A 3 -6.25 14.82 5.09
CA ILE A 3 -5.49 13.79 5.78
C ILE A 3 -4.04 14.03 5.34
N THR A 4 -3.32 14.89 6.06
CA THR A 4 -1.87 14.97 5.96
C THR A 4 -1.33 13.62 6.44
N SER A 5 -0.89 12.77 5.51
CA SER A 5 -0.34 11.46 5.84
C SER A 5 1.06 11.60 6.43
N ASP A 6 1.40 10.80 7.44
CA ASP A 6 2.76 10.68 8.00
C ASP A 6 3.74 9.90 7.08
N LEU A 7 3.42 9.85 5.79
CA LEU A 7 4.20 9.18 4.75
C LEU A 7 5.01 10.20 3.98
N THR A 8 6.22 9.80 3.63
CA THR A 8 7.03 10.54 2.66
C THR A 8 6.43 10.39 1.25
N ASP A 9 6.74 11.33 0.35
CA ASP A 9 6.35 11.23 -1.06
C ASP A 9 6.81 9.93 -1.72
N PHE A 10 7.98 9.42 -1.30
CA PHE A 10 8.53 8.16 -1.78
C PHE A 10 7.68 6.95 -1.33
N GLN A 11 7.21 6.95 -0.08
CA GLN A 11 6.29 5.92 0.43
C GLN A 11 4.92 5.99 -0.24
N ILE A 12 4.43 7.20 -0.51
CA ILE A 12 3.20 7.40 -1.29
C ILE A 12 3.35 6.80 -2.69
N GLY A 13 4.47 7.07 -3.37
CA GLY A 13 4.78 6.48 -4.67
C GLY A 13 4.83 4.95 -4.64
N LYS A 14 5.45 4.35 -3.61
CA LYS A 14 5.45 2.89 -3.43
C LYS A 14 4.04 2.31 -3.27
N LEU A 15 3.17 2.95 -2.49
CA LEU A 15 1.77 2.52 -2.35
C LEU A 15 1.01 2.67 -3.67
N GLN A 16 1.16 3.79 -4.37
CA GLN A 16 0.55 3.98 -5.70
C GLN A 16 0.97 2.88 -6.65
N HIS A 17 2.27 2.57 -6.70
CA HIS A 17 2.79 1.49 -7.52
C HIS A 17 2.20 0.13 -7.12
N ALA A 18 2.19 -0.20 -5.83
CA ALA A 18 1.66 -1.46 -5.32
C ALA A 18 0.16 -1.63 -5.63
N PHE A 19 -0.61 -0.54 -5.62
CA PHE A 19 -2.01 -0.53 -6.04
C PHE A 19 -2.22 -0.50 -7.56
N GLY A 20 -1.15 -0.35 -8.34
CA GLY A 20 -1.22 -0.23 -9.81
C GLY A 20 -1.71 1.12 -10.31
N LEU A 21 -1.66 2.17 -9.48
CA LEU A 21 -2.16 3.50 -9.81
C LEU A 21 -1.26 4.27 -10.78
N ASP A 22 0.00 3.83 -10.96
CA ASP A 22 0.90 4.39 -11.97
C ASP A 22 0.44 4.06 -13.40
N TYR A 23 -0.28 2.94 -13.57
CA TYR A 23 -0.71 2.42 -14.87
C TYR A 23 -2.23 2.55 -15.08
N SER A 24 -3.00 2.79 -14.02
CA SER A 24 -4.46 2.77 -14.05
C SER A 24 -5.07 3.82 -13.14
N LYS A 25 -6.23 4.36 -13.53
CA LYS A 25 -7.03 5.26 -12.69
C LYS A 25 -7.80 4.52 -11.58
N LYS A 26 -7.72 3.19 -11.52
CA LYS A 26 -8.37 2.35 -10.50
C LYS A 26 -7.38 1.30 -10.00
N PRO A 27 -7.34 1.02 -8.68
CA PRO A 27 -6.61 -0.10 -8.13
C PRO A 27 -7.05 -1.43 -8.76
N TYR A 28 -6.08 -2.32 -9.02
CA TYR A 28 -6.35 -3.65 -9.60
C TYR A 28 -5.38 -4.74 -9.10
N ARG A 29 -4.43 -4.36 -8.25
CA ARG A 29 -3.49 -5.25 -7.57
C ARG A 29 -3.16 -4.63 -6.21
N ASN A 30 -2.54 -5.39 -5.32
CA ASN A 30 -2.10 -4.89 -4.03
C ASN A 30 -0.95 -5.74 -3.47
N TYR A 31 0.21 -5.70 -4.12
CA TYR A 31 1.38 -6.42 -3.61
C TYR A 31 2.69 -5.79 -4.08
N TYR A 32 3.71 -5.93 -3.23
CA TYR A 32 5.11 -5.69 -3.52
C TYR A 32 5.91 -6.87 -2.95
N TYR A 33 6.57 -7.62 -3.81
CA TYR A 33 7.41 -8.74 -3.42
C TYR A 33 8.89 -8.34 -3.42
N CYS A 34 9.64 -8.78 -2.42
CA CYS A 34 11.09 -8.68 -2.38
C CYS A 34 11.71 -9.83 -1.59
N SER A 35 12.94 -10.20 -1.95
CA SER A 35 13.70 -11.28 -1.29
C SER A 35 14.26 -10.89 0.08
N GLU A 36 14.37 -9.59 0.35
CA GLU A 36 14.91 -9.03 1.59
C GLU A 36 13.92 -8.03 2.19
N ARG A 37 14.05 -7.75 3.49
CA ARG A 37 13.21 -6.74 4.15
C ARG A 37 13.42 -5.37 3.53
N ASN A 38 12.34 -4.62 3.33
CA ASN A 38 12.41 -3.26 2.83
C ASN A 38 12.04 -2.26 3.93
N ASN A 39 13.01 -1.43 4.33
CA ASN A 39 12.87 -0.48 5.45
C ASN A 39 11.68 0.48 5.27
N GLU A 40 11.42 0.98 4.06
CA GLU A 40 10.30 1.90 3.83
C GLU A 40 8.94 1.19 3.99
N TRP A 41 8.84 -0.06 3.55
CA TRP A 41 7.64 -0.87 3.74
C TRP A 41 7.44 -1.30 5.19
N GLU A 42 8.51 -1.65 5.90
CA GLU A 42 8.47 -1.93 7.34
C GLU A 42 8.00 -0.71 8.15
N ASP A 43 8.47 0.50 7.80
CA ASP A 43 7.98 1.74 8.40
C ASP A 43 6.49 1.97 8.11
N MET A 44 6.05 1.74 6.86
CA MET A 44 4.63 1.80 6.51
C MET A 44 3.79 0.76 7.26
N CYS A 45 4.32 -0.43 7.53
CA CYS A 45 3.67 -1.44 8.36
C CYS A 45 3.51 -0.98 9.81
N LYS A 46 4.56 -0.40 10.42
CA LYS A 46 4.49 0.17 11.76
C LYS A 46 3.45 1.29 11.87
N LYS A 47 3.27 2.05 10.80
CA LYS A 47 2.27 3.13 10.69
C LYS A 47 0.89 2.67 10.20
N GLU A 48 0.69 1.35 10.03
CA GLU A 48 -0.56 0.70 9.60
C GLU A 48 -1.02 1.04 8.16
N TYR A 49 -0.16 1.64 7.33
CA TYR A 49 -0.45 1.89 5.92
C TYR A 49 -0.21 0.66 5.03
N ALA A 50 0.48 -0.36 5.56
CA ALA A 50 0.76 -1.61 4.87
C ALA A 50 0.73 -2.81 5.85
N THR A 51 0.69 -4.02 5.31
CA THR A 51 0.89 -5.28 6.02
C THR A 51 1.98 -6.08 5.32
N ILE A 52 2.58 -7.01 6.05
CA ILE A 52 3.61 -7.92 5.54
C ILE A 52 3.14 -9.36 5.72
N ASN A 53 3.36 -10.16 4.69
CA ASN A 53 3.28 -11.61 4.72
C ASN A 53 4.67 -12.17 4.45
N ILE A 54 5.14 -13.05 5.34
CA ILE A 54 6.46 -13.68 5.26
C ILE A 54 6.24 -15.10 4.76
N SER A 55 6.72 -15.40 3.56
CA SER A 55 6.78 -16.76 3.02
C SER A 55 8.22 -17.26 3.02
N GLY A 56 8.42 -18.57 2.86
CA GLY A 56 9.77 -19.16 2.75
C GLY A 56 10.59 -18.58 1.59
N ASP A 57 9.91 -18.02 0.59
CA ASP A 57 10.52 -17.46 -0.62
C ASP A 57 10.78 -15.95 -0.53
N GLY A 58 10.26 -15.24 0.48
CA GLY A 58 10.54 -13.81 0.65
C GLY A 58 9.48 -13.04 1.44
N PHE A 59 9.43 -11.74 1.19
CA PHE A 59 8.54 -10.79 1.87
C PHE A 59 7.55 -10.21 0.87
N ILE A 60 6.26 -10.35 1.18
CA ILE A 60 5.17 -9.75 0.40
C ILE A 60 4.55 -8.65 1.23
N TYR A 61 4.74 -7.41 0.81
CA TYR A 61 4.08 -6.25 1.39
C TYR A 61 2.81 -5.91 0.62
N SER A 62 1.74 -5.57 1.32
CA SER A 62 0.47 -5.14 0.74
C SER A 62 0.02 -3.85 1.40
N GLY A 63 -0.50 -2.88 0.64
CA GLY A 63 -1.11 -1.69 1.22
C GLY A 63 -2.38 -2.06 2.01
N SER A 64 -2.64 -1.37 3.11
CA SER A 64 -3.86 -1.54 3.90
C SER A 64 -5.02 -0.70 3.33
N LEU A 65 -6.23 -0.85 3.88
CA LEU A 65 -7.34 0.06 3.57
C LEU A 65 -7.00 1.53 3.89
N LYS A 66 -6.23 1.77 4.96
CA LYS A 66 -5.71 3.10 5.32
C LYS A 66 -4.74 3.59 4.24
N GLY A 67 -3.79 2.75 3.83
CA GLY A 67 -2.86 3.02 2.73
C GLY A 67 -3.57 3.39 1.42
N LEU A 68 -4.57 2.60 1.03
CA LEU A 68 -5.33 2.88 -0.19
C LEU A 68 -6.07 4.21 -0.12
N ARG A 69 -6.72 4.53 1.01
CA ARG A 69 -7.43 5.81 1.19
C ARG A 69 -6.51 7.02 1.14
N THR A 70 -5.25 6.86 1.54
CA THR A 70 -4.23 7.92 1.43
C THR A 70 -3.90 8.24 -0.03
N VAL A 71 -3.81 7.24 -0.90
CA VAL A 71 -3.34 7.44 -2.28
C VAL A 71 -4.46 7.48 -3.32
N PHE A 72 -5.66 7.02 -2.97
CA PHE A 72 -6.79 6.95 -3.88
C PHE A 72 -7.91 7.90 -3.46
N ARG A 73 -8.09 8.96 -4.25
CA ARG A 73 -8.97 10.12 -3.98
C ARG A 73 -10.50 9.83 -3.95
N LYS A 74 -10.92 8.56 -3.89
CA LYS A 74 -12.34 8.17 -3.82
C LYS A 74 -12.68 7.62 -2.45
N ASN A 75 -13.95 7.71 -2.06
CA ASN A 75 -14.46 7.03 -0.87
C ASN A 75 -14.34 5.51 -1.06
N VAL A 76 -13.29 4.92 -0.48
CA VAL A 76 -13.05 3.48 -0.51
C VAL A 76 -13.76 2.80 0.65
N THR A 77 -14.65 1.87 0.31
CA THR A 77 -15.26 0.96 1.28
C THR A 77 -14.33 -0.24 1.52
N ARG A 78 -14.50 -0.89 2.68
CA ARG A 78 -13.80 -2.16 2.98
C ARG A 78 -14.09 -3.21 1.90
N LYS A 79 -15.35 -3.36 1.50
CA LYS A 79 -15.77 -4.29 0.44
C LYS A 79 -15.07 -4.03 -0.90
N TYR A 80 -14.87 -2.76 -1.28
CA TYR A 80 -14.11 -2.44 -2.49
C TYR A 80 -12.64 -2.84 -2.34
N PHE A 81 -12.02 -2.53 -1.20
CA PHE A 81 -10.64 -2.90 -0.94
C PHE A 81 -10.41 -4.41 -0.96
N GLU A 82 -11.31 -5.20 -0.38
CA GLU A 82 -11.26 -6.67 -0.38
C GLU A 82 -11.53 -7.29 -1.76
N SER A 83 -11.97 -6.50 -2.74
CA SER A 83 -12.18 -6.95 -4.13
C SER A 83 -11.02 -6.63 -5.08
N ILE A 84 -9.98 -5.94 -4.58
CA ILE A 84 -8.72 -5.68 -5.29
C ILE A 84 -7.82 -6.90 -5.18
#